data_AF-A0A9N7YFY5-F1
#
_entry.id   AF-A0A9N7YFY5-F1
#
_cell.length_a   1.000
_cell.length_b   1.000
_cell.length_c   1.000
_cell.angle_alpha   90.00
_cell.angle_beta   90.00
_cell.angle_gamma   90.00
#
_symmetry.space_group_name_H-M   'P 1'
#
loop_
_entity.id
_entity.type
_entity.pdbx_description
1 polymer ?
#
loop_
_entity_poly.entity_id
_entity_poly.type
_entity_poly.pdbx_seq_one_letter_code
_entity_poly.pdbx_strand_id
1 'polypeptide(L)'
;MSKPQKGLCCWKVIGFERGSAAQPFSPFWFTVEPQDTLAIRGNSAMLNCSAHSDAATPTRIEWKKDGTFMSLVSDERRHITPDGVLFFNHVVHSKHNKPDEGTYQCVATIDNLGSISSRTARLAVAGTLCWIQP
;
A
#
# COMPACT_ATOMS: atom_id res chain seq x y z
N MET A 1 39.61 34.36 66.25
CA MET A 1 39.42 32.98 65.74
C MET A 1 39.55 32.98 64.21
N SER A 2 40.46 32.16 63.71
CA SER A 2 40.59 31.56 62.35
C SER A 2 40.34 32.38 61.07
N LYS A 3 41.40 32.38 60.22
CA LYS A 3 41.56 32.90 58.85
C LYS A 3 40.74 32.13 57.77
N PRO A 4 40.80 32.54 56.47
CA PRO A 4 39.71 32.48 55.48
C PRO A 4 39.85 31.37 54.42
N GLN A 5 38.85 31.17 53.54
CA GLN A 5 39.07 30.70 52.17
C GLN A 5 37.91 31.03 51.20
N LYS A 6 38.28 31.61 50.05
CA LYS A 6 37.46 31.83 48.85
C LYS A 6 37.27 30.48 48.13
N GLY A 7 36.11 30.22 47.52
CA GLY A 7 35.90 29.00 46.74
C GLY A 7 34.61 28.96 45.90
N LEU A 8 34.75 29.36 44.64
CA LEU A 8 33.99 28.90 43.45
C LEU A 8 32.46 28.85 43.53
N CYS A 9 31.81 29.91 43.01
CA CYS A 9 30.55 29.73 42.27
C CYS A 9 30.86 28.87 41.04
N CYS A 10 30.30 27.66 40.99
CA CYS A 10 30.53 26.72 39.91
C CYS A 10 30.07 27.31 38.57
N TRP A 11 31.02 27.44 37.65
CA TRP A 11 30.78 27.78 36.25
C TRP A 11 30.04 26.64 35.54
N LYS A 12 28.91 26.93 34.90
CA LYS A 12 28.67 26.61 33.48
C LYS A 12 27.33 27.15 32.99
N VAL A 13 27.42 28.08 32.05
CA VAL A 13 26.42 28.27 30.98
C VAL A 13 26.49 27.02 30.11
N ILE A 14 25.42 26.23 30.00
CA ILE A 14 25.06 25.40 28.83
C ILE A 14 23.79 24.58 29.08
N GLY A 15 22.86 24.63 28.13
CA GLY A 15 21.95 23.50 27.85
C GLY A 15 20.50 23.71 28.23
N PHE A 16 19.72 24.28 27.30
CA PHE A 16 18.29 24.04 27.16
C PHE A 16 18.09 22.51 27.11
N GLU A 17 17.56 21.90 28.18
CA GLU A 17 17.20 20.49 28.20
C GLU A 17 16.19 20.27 27.06
N ARG A 18 16.64 19.48 26.09
CA ARG A 18 15.99 19.18 24.82
C ARG A 18 14.56 18.75 25.10
N GLY A 19 13.61 19.50 24.54
CA GLY A 19 12.27 18.99 24.32
C GLY A 19 12.36 17.62 23.67
N SER A 20 11.53 16.70 24.14
CA SER A 20 11.30 15.38 23.56
C SER A 20 11.38 15.48 22.03
N ALA A 21 12.38 14.84 21.43
CA ALA A 21 12.48 14.77 19.99
C ALA A 21 11.28 13.96 19.50
N ALA A 22 10.20 14.65 19.15
CA ALA A 22 9.09 14.05 18.44
C ALA A 22 9.69 13.40 17.19
N GLN A 23 9.51 12.08 17.04
CA GLN A 23 9.94 11.39 15.84
C GLN A 23 9.34 12.12 14.63
N PRO A 24 10.14 12.46 13.61
CA PRO A 24 9.60 13.13 12.44
C PRO A 24 8.57 12.21 11.78
N PHE A 25 7.34 12.71 11.62
CA PHE A 25 6.30 12.00 10.87
C PHE A 25 6.81 11.79 9.44
N SER A 26 7.03 10.53 9.06
CA SER A 26 7.36 10.19 7.67
C SER A 26 6.07 10.17 6.86
N PRO A 27 5.92 11.00 5.81
CA PRO A 27 4.72 10.99 4.99
C PRO A 27 4.56 9.62 4.33
N PHE A 28 3.32 9.16 4.21
CA PHE A 28 2.99 7.88 3.58
C PHE A 28 1.61 7.95 2.95
N TRP A 29 1.55 7.86 1.62
CA TRP A 29 0.32 8.08 0.85
C TRP A 29 0.36 7.36 -0.50
N PHE A 30 -0.81 7.19 -1.13
CA PHE A 30 -0.92 6.55 -2.45
C PHE A 30 -0.69 7.53 -3.60
N THR A 31 0.35 7.30 -4.40
CA THR A 31 0.60 8.04 -5.65
C THR A 31 -0.33 7.61 -6.77
N VAL A 32 -0.71 6.33 -6.80
CA VAL A 32 -1.70 5.77 -7.72
C VAL A 32 -2.61 4.85 -6.94
N GLU A 33 -3.91 5.04 -7.11
CA GLU A 33 -4.93 4.17 -6.54
C GLU A 33 -5.70 3.44 -7.64
N PRO A 34 -6.21 2.23 -7.36
CA PRO A 34 -6.93 1.45 -8.35
C PRO A 34 -8.23 2.13 -8.80
N GLN A 35 -8.59 1.87 -10.05
CA GLN A 35 -9.83 2.35 -10.66
C GLN A 35 -10.70 1.18 -11.09
N ASP A 36 -12.01 1.42 -11.11
CA ASP A 36 -12.98 0.47 -11.65
C ASP A 36 -12.58 0.09 -13.08
N THR A 37 -12.53 -1.21 -13.34
CA THR A 37 -11.99 -1.75 -14.60
C THR A 37 -13.01 -2.71 -15.19
N LEU A 38 -13.30 -2.51 -16.48
CA LEU A 38 -14.08 -3.45 -17.29
C LEU A 38 -13.13 -4.30 -18.13
N ALA A 39 -12.91 -5.54 -17.72
CA ALA A 39 -12.06 -6.48 -18.41
C ALA A 39 -12.80 -7.25 -19.50
N ILE A 40 -12.05 -7.78 -20.47
CA ILE A 40 -12.58 -8.69 -21.49
C ILE A 40 -12.17 -10.11 -21.10
N ARG A 41 -13.12 -11.04 -21.14
CA ARG A 41 -12.86 -12.46 -20.85
C ARG A 41 -11.71 -12.98 -21.73
N GLY A 42 -10.74 -13.64 -21.11
CA GLY A 42 -9.58 -14.24 -21.78
C GLY A 42 -8.44 -13.26 -22.06
N ASN A 43 -8.69 -11.95 -22.05
CA ASN A 43 -7.64 -10.94 -22.20
C ASN A 43 -6.95 -10.67 -20.85
N SER A 44 -5.79 -10.03 -20.91
CA SER A 44 -5.12 -9.51 -19.74
C SER A 44 -5.85 -8.29 -19.15
N ALA A 45 -5.63 -8.06 -17.86
CA ALA A 45 -6.11 -6.88 -17.15
C ALA A 45 -5.10 -6.45 -16.08
N MET A 46 -5.18 -5.19 -15.65
CA MET A 46 -4.31 -4.65 -14.61
C MET A 46 -5.08 -3.73 -13.67
N LEU A 47 -4.75 -3.80 -12.38
CA LEU A 47 -5.18 -2.83 -11.38
C LEU A 47 -3.92 -2.15 -10.81
N ASN A 48 -3.80 -0.85 -11.07
CA ASN A 48 -2.63 -0.09 -10.69
C ASN A 48 -2.70 0.32 -9.22
N CYS A 49 -1.56 0.23 -8.52
CA CYS A 49 -1.40 0.78 -7.19
C CYS A 49 0.08 1.10 -6.95
N SER A 50 0.35 2.30 -6.45
CA SER A 50 1.67 2.68 -5.98
C SER A 50 1.54 3.63 -4.79
N ALA A 51 2.49 3.55 -3.87
CA ALA A 51 2.55 4.41 -2.70
C ALA A 51 3.96 4.98 -2.54
N HIS A 52 4.03 6.16 -1.91
CA HIS A 52 5.28 6.86 -1.68
C HIS A 52 5.46 7.15 -0.19
N SER A 53 6.70 7.04 0.27
CA SER A 53 7.12 7.43 1.61
C SER A 53 8.58 7.86 1.62
N ASP A 54 8.91 8.76 2.54
CA ASP A 54 10.29 9.18 2.82
C ASP A 54 11.01 8.22 3.78
N ALA A 55 10.34 7.14 4.23
CA ALA A 55 10.94 6.12 5.07
C ALA A 55 12.07 5.38 4.34
N ALA A 56 13.11 5.01 5.08
CA ALA A 56 14.25 4.27 4.52
C ALA A 56 13.91 2.82 4.12
N THR A 57 12.83 2.25 4.67
CA THR A 57 12.39 0.89 4.39
C THR A 57 11.46 0.85 3.16
N PRO A 58 11.59 -0.17 2.29
CA PRO A 58 10.77 -0.27 1.09
C PRO A 58 9.30 -0.49 1.43
N THR A 59 8.41 0.06 0.60
CA THR A 59 6.97 -0.18 0.71
C THR A 59 6.61 -1.52 0.11
N ARG A 60 5.92 -2.36 0.88
CA ARG A 60 5.36 -3.63 0.43
C ARG A 60 3.90 -3.43 0.02
N ILE A 61 3.57 -3.85 -1.21
CA ILE A 61 2.21 -3.79 -1.74
C ILE A 61 1.55 -5.18 -1.68
N GLU A 62 0.35 -5.22 -1.14
CA GLU A 62 -0.53 -6.38 -1.09
C GLU A 62 -1.92 -6.03 -1.62
N TRP A 63 -2.68 -7.04 -2.01
CA TRP A 63 -4.04 -6.86 -2.52
C TRP A 63 -5.05 -7.66 -1.72
N LYS A 64 -6.19 -7.03 -1.48
CA LYS A 64 -7.41 -7.66 -1.00
C LYS A 64 -8.40 -7.81 -2.15
N LYS A 65 -9.09 -8.94 -2.17
CA LYS A 65 -10.27 -9.18 -3.00
C LYS A 65 -11.45 -9.47 -2.07
N ASP A 66 -12.54 -8.74 -2.24
CA ASP A 66 -13.77 -8.88 -1.48
C ASP A 66 -13.52 -8.85 0.05
N GLY A 67 -12.62 -7.96 0.47
CA GLY A 67 -12.22 -7.76 1.87
C GLY A 67 -11.15 -8.71 2.41
N THR A 68 -10.79 -9.77 1.67
CA THR A 68 -9.81 -10.78 2.11
C THR A 68 -8.49 -10.62 1.37
N PHE A 69 -7.36 -10.77 2.08
CA PHE A 69 -6.04 -10.77 1.45
C PHE A 69 -5.91 -11.91 0.44
N MET A 70 -5.43 -11.57 -0.75
CA MET A 70 -5.22 -12.55 -1.82
C MET A 70 -4.00 -13.41 -1.51
N SER A 71 -4.16 -14.73 -1.67
CA SER A 71 -3.02 -15.65 -1.76
C SER A 71 -2.76 -15.97 -3.22
N LEU A 72 -1.57 -15.65 -3.70
CA LEU A 72 -1.14 -15.90 -5.09
C LEU A 72 -0.27 -17.17 -5.22
N VAL A 73 -0.06 -17.89 -4.11
CA VAL A 73 0.86 -19.05 -4.07
C VAL A 73 0.46 -20.16 -5.03
N SER A 74 -0.85 -20.37 -5.23
CA SER A 74 -1.39 -21.39 -6.14
C SER A 74 -2.03 -20.79 -7.40
N ASP A 75 -1.87 -19.48 -7.64
CA ASP A 75 -2.49 -18.78 -8.76
C ASP A 75 -1.45 -18.19 -9.71
N GLU A 76 -1.04 -18.99 -10.69
CA GLU A 76 -0.05 -18.58 -11.70
C GLU A 76 -0.61 -17.56 -12.70
N ARG A 77 -1.93 -17.34 -12.73
CA ARG A 77 -2.56 -16.40 -13.66
C ARG A 77 -2.50 -14.97 -13.16
N ARG A 78 -2.34 -14.78 -11.85
CA ARG A 78 -2.36 -13.47 -11.20
C ARG A 78 -1.06 -13.25 -10.46
N HIS A 79 -0.42 -12.13 -10.69
CA HIS A 79 0.81 -11.76 -9.98
C HIS A 79 0.83 -10.27 -9.66
N ILE A 80 1.54 -9.91 -8.61
CA ILE A 80 1.82 -8.53 -8.26
C ILE A 80 3.19 -8.21 -8.84
N THR A 81 3.24 -7.21 -9.71
CA THR A 81 4.50 -6.70 -10.27
C THR A 81 5.34 -6.01 -9.18
N PRO A 82 6.67 -5.85 -9.37
CA PRO A 82 7.51 -5.09 -8.43
C PRO A 82 7.00 -3.67 -8.16
N ASP A 83 6.29 -3.07 -9.13
CA ASP A 83 5.72 -1.73 -9.03
C ASP A 83 4.38 -1.69 -8.28
N GLY A 84 3.87 -2.84 -7.79
CA GLY A 84 2.63 -2.93 -7.01
C GLY A 84 1.36 -3.17 -7.82
N VAL A 85 1.46 -3.19 -9.16
CA VAL A 85 0.32 -3.48 -10.06
C VAL A 85 -0.11 -4.94 -9.91
N LEU A 86 -1.40 -5.19 -9.69
CA LEU A 86 -1.99 -6.52 -9.78
C LEU A 86 -2.30 -6.83 -11.25
N PHE A 87 -1.56 -7.78 -11.81
CA PHE A 87 -1.69 -8.18 -13.21
C PHE A 87 -2.41 -9.53 -13.34
N PHE A 88 -3.30 -9.61 -14.32
CA PHE A 88 -4.02 -10.81 -14.72
C PHE A 88 -3.54 -11.22 -16.11
N ASN A 89 -2.92 -12.39 -16.24
CA ASN A 89 -2.49 -12.94 -17.53
C ASN A 89 -3.70 -13.16 -18.47
N HIS A 90 -4.77 -13.73 -17.91
CA HIS A 90 -6.05 -13.87 -18.60
C HIS A 90 -7.20 -13.87 -17.57
N VAL A 91 -8.22 -13.06 -17.85
CA VAL A 91 -9.39 -12.92 -16.98
C VAL A 91 -10.38 -14.06 -17.20
N VAL A 92 -10.73 -14.75 -16.13
CA VAL A 92 -11.66 -15.90 -16.14
C VAL A 92 -13.06 -15.43 -15.77
N HIS A 93 -14.00 -15.70 -16.68
CA HIS A 93 -15.42 -15.47 -16.48
C HIS A 93 -16.24 -16.56 -17.18
N SER A 94 -17.17 -17.15 -16.45
CA SER A 94 -18.18 -18.09 -16.94
C SER A 94 -19.50 -17.91 -16.19
N LYS A 95 -20.56 -18.55 -16.68
CA LYS A 95 -21.89 -18.47 -16.04
C LYS A 95 -21.89 -18.91 -14.58
N HIS A 96 -21.08 -19.90 -14.23
CA HIS A 96 -21.07 -20.53 -12.90
C HIS A 96 -19.81 -20.21 -12.09
N ASN A 97 -18.78 -19.65 -12.72
CA ASN A 97 -17.51 -19.36 -12.07
C ASN A 97 -16.94 -18.04 -12.56
N LYS A 98 -16.73 -17.10 -11.64
CA LYS A 98 -16.25 -15.74 -11.90
C LYS A 98 -15.19 -15.36 -10.86
N PRO A 99 -14.04 -16.06 -10.84
CA PRO A 99 -13.08 -15.95 -9.75
C PRO A 99 -12.33 -14.61 -9.75
N ASP A 100 -12.32 -13.91 -10.89
CA ASP A 100 -11.61 -12.64 -11.06
C ASP A 100 -12.56 -11.42 -10.93
N GLU A 101 -13.87 -11.59 -11.08
CA GLU A 101 -14.80 -10.49 -10.76
C GLU A 101 -14.83 -10.25 -9.26
N GLY A 102 -14.87 -8.98 -8.88
CA GLY A 102 -14.99 -8.60 -7.48
C GLY A 102 -14.49 -7.21 -7.19
N THR A 103 -14.31 -6.97 -5.90
CA THR A 103 -13.98 -5.69 -5.32
C THR A 103 -12.56 -5.74 -4.77
N TYR A 104 -11.67 -4.96 -5.37
CA TYR A 104 -10.24 -4.98 -5.08
C TYR A 104 -9.82 -3.75 -4.27
N GLN A 105 -8.88 -3.95 -3.35
CA GLN A 105 -8.29 -2.89 -2.55
C GLN A 105 -6.79 -3.16 -2.38
N CYS A 106 -5.98 -2.13 -2.60
CA CYS A 106 -4.54 -2.19 -2.39
C CYS A 106 -4.22 -1.84 -0.94
N VAL A 107 -3.25 -2.55 -0.35
CA VAL A 107 -2.72 -2.29 0.99
C VAL A 107 -1.22 -2.08 0.87
N ALA A 108 -0.77 -0.89 1.26
CA ALA A 108 0.65 -0.55 1.30
C ALA A 108 1.13 -0.62 2.75
N THR A 109 2.23 -1.33 3.00
CA THR A 109 2.81 -1.54 4.33
C THR A 109 4.28 -1.17 4.33
N ILE A 110 4.71 -0.45 5.37
CA ILE A 110 6.10 -0.11 5.64
C ILE A 110 6.42 -0.57 7.06
N ASP A 111 7.48 -1.36 7.20
CA ASP A 111 7.92 -1.87 8.49
C ASP A 111 8.22 -0.70 9.45
N ASN A 112 7.68 -0.77 10.67
CA ASN A 112 7.76 0.24 11.72
C ASN A 112 6.99 1.55 11.48
N LEU A 113 6.34 1.74 10.33
CA LEU A 113 5.45 2.88 10.08
C LEU A 113 3.97 2.45 10.10
N GLY A 114 3.66 1.26 9.58
CA GLY A 114 2.32 0.69 9.54
C GLY A 114 1.79 0.48 8.12
N SER A 115 0.46 0.39 8.00
CA SER A 115 -0.21 0.10 6.74
C SER A 115 -1.31 1.12 6.43
N ILE A 116 -1.44 1.47 5.15
CA ILE A 116 -2.55 2.27 4.60
C ILE A 116 -3.31 1.45 3.56
N SER A 117 -4.61 1.71 3.40
CA SER A 117 -5.47 1.03 2.42
C SER A 117 -6.00 2.03 1.41
N SER A 118 -5.96 1.68 0.13
CA SER A 118 -6.43 2.54 -0.95
C SER A 118 -7.97 2.61 -0.96
N ARG A 119 -8.52 3.45 -1.84
CA ARG A 119 -9.89 3.28 -2.30
C ARG A 119 -10.10 1.86 -2.85
N THR A 120 -11.38 1.53 -2.90
CA THR A 120 -11.84 0.30 -3.50
C THR A 120 -12.09 0.49 -5.00
N ALA A 121 -11.83 -0.56 -5.78
CA ALA A 121 -12.09 -0.60 -7.22
C ALA A 121 -12.76 -1.91 -7.62
N ARG A 122 -13.75 -1.84 -8.51
CA ARG A 122 -14.46 -3.02 -9.01
C ARG A 122 -13.86 -3.51 -10.32
N LEU A 123 -13.50 -4.79 -10.38
CA LEU A 123 -13.19 -5.49 -11.63
C LEU A 123 -14.44 -6.23 -12.10
N ALA A 124 -15.01 -5.78 -13.22
CA ALA A 124 -16.13 -6.43 -13.89
C ALA A 124 -15.67 -7.01 -15.22
N VAL A 125 -16.33 -8.06 -15.72
CA VAL A 125 -16.04 -8.59 -17.06
C VAL A 125 -17.16 -8.22 -18.02
N ALA A 126 -16.78 -7.72 -19.19
CA ALA A 126 -17.71 -7.43 -20.26
C ALA A 126 -18.47 -8.70 -20.63
N GLY A 127 -19.79 -8.66 -20.46
CA GLY A 127 -20.67 -9.69 -20.98
C GLY A 127 -20.67 -9.64 -22.51
N THR A 128 -20.91 -10.79 -23.15
CA THR A 128 -21.18 -10.82 -24.58
C THR A 128 -22.41 -9.94 -24.85
N LEU A 129 -22.23 -8.81 -25.56
CA LEU A 129 -23.35 -8.06 -26.12
C LEU A 129 -24.11 -9.03 -27.03
N CYS A 130 -25.38 -9.28 -26.71
CA CYS A 130 -26.34 -10.05 -27.48
C CYS A 130 -26.72 -9.33 -28.79
N TRP A 131 -25.75 -8.92 -29.60
CA TRP A 131 -25.96 -8.09 -30.79
C TRP A 131 -25.16 -8.50 -32.03
N ILE A 132 -24.52 -9.68 -32.03
CA ILE A 132 -23.91 -10.22 -33.25
C ILE A 132 -24.24 -11.71 -33.35
N GLN A 133 -25.50 -11.99 -33.70
CA GLN A 133 -25.88 -13.25 -34.31
C GLN A 133 -26.63 -12.91 -35.60
N PRO A 134 -26.03 -13.09 -36.79
CA PRO A 134 -26.82 -13.25 -38.01
C PRO A 134 -27.59 -14.57 -38.00
#